data_AF-A0A9W9U8Z9-F1
#
_entry.id   AF-A0A9W9U8Z9-F1
#
_cell.length_a   1.000
_cell.length_b   1.000
_cell.length_c   1.000
_cell.angle_alpha   90.00
_cell.angle_beta   90.00
_cell.angle_gamma   90.00
#
_symmetry.space_group_name_H-M   'P 1'
#
loop_
_entity.id
_entity.type
_entity.pdbx_description
1 polymer ?
#
loop_
_entity_poly.entity_id
_entity_poly.type
_entity_poly.pdbx_seq_one_letter_code
_entity_poly.pdbx_strand_id
1 'polypeptide(L)'
;MQNLVDKSHAGTVHPYLSSGKRRLTSWRSFDSRTPFWDPRRPPLGEPIDFSKPAATWMHPIKETSSPPDRRPLVCVPCNYYMEDKTPMQFLPHCEDSQGYVDVRVIENMWRDRFLLIRDNEEESVSPVLMHRDTSGMAHIIGMRERFMRWVKDFEREGEVESLQTPEVAQWFRQKHLGKPSGV
;
A
#
# COMPACT_ATOMS: atom_id res chain seq x y z
N MET A 1 11.62 -36.62 -2.28
CA MET A 1 12.61 -35.64 -1.77
C MET A 1 12.81 -34.55 -2.83
N GLN A 2 11.78 -33.76 -3.12
CA GLN A 2 11.86 -32.53 -3.92
C GLN A 2 10.47 -31.86 -3.79
N ASN A 3 10.38 -30.69 -3.15
CA ASN A 3 9.30 -29.70 -3.29
C ASN A 3 9.51 -28.60 -2.25
N LEU A 4 10.37 -27.63 -2.57
CA LEU A 4 10.44 -26.32 -1.93
C LEU A 4 10.97 -25.38 -3.01
N VAL A 5 10.04 -24.85 -3.81
CA VAL A 5 10.32 -23.65 -4.63
C VAL A 5 9.46 -22.55 -4.03
N ASP A 6 10.19 -21.70 -3.34
CA ASP A 6 9.83 -20.41 -2.77
C ASP A 6 9.14 -19.52 -3.82
N LYS A 7 8.00 -18.94 -3.46
CA LYS A 7 7.25 -17.98 -4.30
C LYS A 7 7.20 -16.65 -3.55
N SER A 8 8.26 -15.88 -3.69
CA SER A 8 8.30 -14.45 -3.38
C SER A 8 7.48 -13.65 -4.41
N HIS A 9 6.14 -13.69 -4.29
CA HIS A 9 5.26 -12.84 -5.10
C HIS A 9 5.08 -11.47 -4.43
N ALA A 10 6.01 -10.56 -4.68
CA ALA A 10 5.70 -9.14 -4.57
C ALA A 10 4.89 -8.72 -5.80
N GLY A 11 3.58 -8.50 -5.61
CA GLY A 11 2.80 -7.62 -6.48
C GLY A 11 2.26 -8.19 -7.80
N THR A 12 1.58 -9.33 -7.79
CA THR A 12 0.45 -9.61 -8.73
C THR A 12 -0.47 -10.64 -8.09
N VAL A 13 -1.63 -10.21 -7.57
CA VAL A 13 -2.68 -11.12 -7.12
C VAL A 13 -3.55 -11.52 -8.32
N HIS A 14 -3.30 -12.69 -8.89
CA HIS A 14 -4.21 -13.31 -9.86
C HIS A 14 -5.53 -13.73 -9.17
N PRO A 15 -6.68 -13.67 -9.87
CA PRO A 15 -8.01 -13.77 -9.28
C PRO A 15 -8.39 -15.22 -9.00
N TYR A 16 -8.22 -15.71 -7.77
CA TYR A 16 -8.87 -16.95 -7.34
C TYR A 16 -10.27 -16.65 -6.78
N LEU A 17 -11.31 -16.88 -7.59
CA LEU A 17 -12.72 -16.55 -7.33
C LEU A 17 -13.41 -17.31 -6.17
N SER A 18 -12.71 -18.11 -5.37
CA SER A 18 -13.35 -18.95 -4.34
C SER A 18 -12.90 -18.61 -2.92
N SER A 19 -13.67 -17.77 -2.23
CA SER A 19 -13.88 -17.73 -0.77
C SER A 19 -14.24 -16.31 -0.36
N GLY A 20 -15.30 -16.15 0.45
CA GLY A 20 -15.85 -14.88 0.93
C GLY A 20 -14.94 -14.06 1.86
N LYS A 21 -13.62 -14.04 1.61
CA LYS A 21 -12.67 -13.19 2.30
C LYS A 21 -12.66 -11.82 1.63
N ARG A 22 -12.94 -10.77 2.43
CA ARG A 22 -12.80 -9.36 2.06
C ARG A 22 -11.36 -9.15 1.61
N ARG A 23 -11.15 -8.98 0.30
CA ARG A 23 -9.82 -8.81 -0.30
C ARG A 23 -9.52 -7.33 -0.45
N LEU A 24 -8.43 -6.90 0.19
CA LEU A 24 -7.81 -5.61 -0.04
C LEU A 24 -7.04 -5.72 -1.37
N THR A 25 -7.46 -4.95 -2.36
CA THR A 25 -6.65 -4.73 -3.57
C THR A 25 -5.50 -3.81 -3.17
N SER A 26 -4.26 -4.26 -3.38
CA SER A 26 -3.09 -3.41 -3.13
C SER A 26 -2.97 -2.41 -4.28
N TRP A 27 -3.77 -1.36 -4.27
CA TRP A 27 -3.46 -0.19 -5.07
C TRP A 27 -2.35 0.58 -4.39
N ARG A 28 -1.28 0.78 -5.14
CA ARG A 28 -0.16 1.62 -4.75
C ARG A 28 -0.34 2.95 -5.45
N SER A 29 -1.38 3.70 -5.08
CA SER A 29 -1.43 5.12 -5.41
C SER A 29 -0.34 5.78 -4.55
N PHE A 30 0.67 6.30 -5.23
CA PHE A 30 1.96 6.66 -4.62
C PHE A 30 1.84 7.77 -3.56
N ASP A 31 0.72 8.49 -3.54
CA ASP A 31 0.49 9.58 -2.58
C ASP A 31 -0.98 9.71 -2.13
N SER A 32 -1.81 8.67 -2.27
CA SER A 32 -3.13 8.74 -1.63
C SER A 32 -2.91 8.61 -0.13
N ARG A 33 -3.23 9.68 0.62
CA ARG A 33 -3.11 9.76 2.08
C ARG A 33 -4.40 9.36 2.79
N THR A 34 -5.48 9.26 2.02
CA THR A 34 -6.81 8.88 2.49
C THR A 34 -7.23 7.57 1.81
N PRO A 35 -7.93 6.66 2.52
CA PRO A 35 -8.56 5.51 1.88
C PRO A 35 -9.54 5.95 0.79
N PHE A 36 -9.81 5.08 -0.18
CA PHE A 36 -10.74 5.37 -1.26
C PHE A 36 -11.50 4.11 -1.69
N TRP A 37 -12.62 4.30 -2.38
CA TRP A 37 -13.33 3.20 -3.01
C TRP A 37 -12.53 2.69 -4.20
N ASP A 38 -12.17 1.41 -4.18
CA ASP A 38 -11.43 0.77 -5.25
C ASP A 38 -12.22 0.86 -6.58
N PRO A 39 -11.75 1.67 -7.55
CA PRO A 39 -12.42 1.73 -8.84
C PRO A 39 -12.15 0.45 -9.61
N ARG A 40 -13.17 -0.06 -10.29
CA ARG A 40 -12.95 -1.13 -11.27
C ARG A 40 -11.90 -0.67 -12.27
N ARG A 41 -10.83 -1.45 -12.44
CA ARG A 41 -9.79 -1.11 -13.42
C ARG A 41 -10.43 -1.02 -14.82
N PRO A 42 -10.22 0.08 -15.55
CA PRO A 42 -10.69 0.18 -16.92
C PRO A 42 -10.04 -0.88 -17.80
N PRO A 43 -10.73 -1.34 -18.86
CA PRO A 43 -10.07 -2.16 -19.86
C PRO A 43 -8.89 -1.35 -20.41
N LEU A 44 -7.68 -1.88 -20.23
CA LEU A 44 -6.50 -1.31 -20.87
C LEU A 44 -6.68 -1.45 -22.39
N GLY A 45 -6.32 -0.41 -23.13
CA GLY A 45 -6.39 -0.40 -24.59
C GLY A 45 -5.40 -1.40 -25.21
N GLU A 46 -5.25 -1.33 -26.54
CA GLU A 46 -4.22 -2.12 -27.23
C GLU A 46 -2.82 -1.78 -26.67
N PRO A 47 -1.96 -2.78 -26.43
CA PRO A 47 -0.57 -2.54 -26.08
C PRO A 47 0.14 -1.68 -27.14
N ILE A 48 1.20 -0.98 -26.72
CA ILE A 48 2.02 -0.20 -27.63
C ILE A 48 2.66 -1.13 -28.66
N ASP A 49 2.41 -0.85 -29.93
CA ASP A 49 2.96 -1.58 -31.07
C ASP A 49 3.75 -0.61 -31.95
N PHE A 50 5.08 -0.68 -31.86
CA PHE A 50 5.99 0.17 -32.61
C PHE A 50 6.04 -0.15 -34.11
N SER A 51 5.43 -1.25 -34.56
CA SER A 51 5.31 -1.57 -35.99
C SER A 51 4.18 -0.81 -36.68
N LYS A 52 3.26 -0.20 -35.91
CA LYS A 52 2.09 0.53 -36.41
C LYS A 52 2.22 2.04 -36.18
N PRO A 53 1.48 2.87 -36.94
CA PRO A 53 1.40 4.30 -36.67
C PRO A 53 0.98 4.58 -35.23
N ALA A 54 1.57 5.61 -34.62
CA ALA A 54 1.33 5.95 -33.22
C ALA A 54 -0.16 6.19 -32.89
N ALA A 55 -0.92 6.67 -33.88
CA ALA A 55 -2.37 6.87 -33.77
C ALA A 55 -3.15 5.59 -33.43
N THR A 56 -2.57 4.39 -33.59
CA THR A 56 -3.21 3.11 -33.26
C THR A 56 -3.19 2.79 -31.76
N TRP A 57 -2.23 3.33 -31.00
CA TRP A 57 -2.07 3.04 -29.56
C TRP A 57 -2.02 4.29 -28.67
N MET A 58 -1.84 5.49 -29.23
CA MET A 58 -1.94 6.77 -28.50
C MET A 58 -3.40 7.17 -28.26
N HIS A 59 -4.08 6.43 -27.39
CA HIS A 59 -5.43 6.75 -26.94
C HIS A 59 -5.46 6.94 -25.42
N PRO A 60 -6.29 7.88 -24.91
CA PRO A 60 -6.49 7.99 -23.47
C PRO A 60 -7.08 6.69 -22.93
N ILE A 61 -6.73 6.35 -21.68
CA ILE A 61 -7.34 5.22 -20.99
C ILE A 61 -8.84 5.50 -20.91
N LYS A 62 -9.65 4.61 -21.49
CA LYS A 62 -11.10 4.76 -21.49
C LYS A 62 -11.58 4.70 -20.04
N GLU A 63 -12.38 5.68 -19.64
CA GLU A 63 -13.07 5.61 -18.36
C GLU A 63 -13.96 4.36 -18.32
N THR A 64 -14.06 3.72 -17.15
CA THR A 64 -14.99 2.61 -16.97
C THR A 64 -16.43 3.10 -17.08
N SER A 65 -17.08 2.85 -18.22
CA SER A 65 -18.52 3.02 -18.38
C SER A 65 -19.27 1.73 -18.04
N SER A 66 -19.48 1.40 -16.76
CA SER A 66 -20.24 0.21 -16.32
C SER A 66 -20.62 0.30 -14.83
N PRO A 67 -21.78 -0.25 -14.39
CA PRO A 67 -22.50 0.15 -13.17
C PRO A 67 -21.70 -0.03 -11.86
N PRO A 68 -22.13 0.63 -10.75
CA PRO A 68 -21.47 0.51 -9.45
C PRO A 68 -21.25 -0.95 -9.09
N ASP A 69 -20.02 -1.26 -8.67
CA ASP A 69 -19.61 -2.60 -8.30
C ASP A 69 -20.61 -3.21 -7.31
N ARG A 70 -20.91 -4.50 -7.46
CA ARG A 70 -21.79 -5.24 -6.54
C ARG A 70 -21.27 -5.23 -5.10
N ARG A 71 -20.01 -4.84 -4.87
CA ARG A 71 -19.42 -4.65 -3.54
C ARG A 71 -18.50 -3.44 -3.52
N PRO A 72 -18.78 -2.41 -2.68
CA PRO A 72 -17.85 -1.32 -2.50
C PRO A 72 -16.63 -1.81 -1.71
N LEU A 73 -15.49 -1.97 -2.37
CA LEU A 73 -14.21 -2.33 -1.75
C LEU A 73 -13.49 -1.05 -1.32
N VAL A 74 -12.99 -1.03 -0.09
CA VAL A 74 -12.12 0.06 0.38
C VAL A 74 -10.68 -0.33 0.13
N CYS A 75 -9.95 0.56 -0.52
CA CYS A 75 -8.50 0.48 -0.60
C CYS A 75 -7.88 1.37 0.48
N VAL A 76 -7.01 0.77 1.30
CA VAL A 76 -6.10 1.51 2.18
C VAL A 76 -4.77 1.62 1.43
N PRO A 77 -4.38 2.82 1.01
CA PRO A 77 -3.24 3.01 0.10
C PRO A 77 -1.94 2.55 0.77
N CYS A 78 -1.15 1.80 0.02
CA CYS A 78 0.17 1.35 0.45
C CYS A 78 1.25 2.07 -0.35
N ASN A 79 2.39 2.39 0.27
CA ASN A 79 3.45 3.16 -0.35
C ASN A 79 4.80 2.43 -0.31
N TYR A 80 5.55 2.48 -1.42
CA TYR A 80 6.93 1.99 -1.51
C TYR A 80 7.91 2.78 -0.62
N TYR A 81 7.63 4.05 -0.35
CA TYR A 81 8.43 4.87 0.56
C TYR A 81 8.07 4.66 2.04
N MET A 82 7.05 3.86 2.34
CA MET A 82 6.71 3.43 3.70
C MET A 82 6.76 1.91 3.79
N GLU A 83 7.76 1.28 3.18
CA GLU A 83 8.03 -0.16 3.35
C GLU A 83 9.50 -0.45 3.67
N ASP A 84 9.77 -1.60 4.28
CA ASP A 84 11.11 -2.02 4.68
C ASP A 84 11.85 -2.88 3.63
N LYS A 85 11.13 -3.75 2.89
CA LYS A 85 11.74 -4.78 2.04
C LYS A 85 12.45 -4.22 0.83
N THR A 86 11.80 -3.38 0.04
CA THR A 86 12.41 -2.84 -1.20
C THR A 86 13.79 -2.17 -0.97
N PRO A 87 13.96 -1.27 0.02
CA PRO A 87 15.26 -0.63 0.26
C PRO A 87 16.26 -1.50 1.05
N MET A 88 15.78 -2.33 1.98
CA MET A 88 16.65 -2.97 2.98
C MET A 88 16.77 -4.50 2.86
N GLN A 89 16.08 -5.14 1.90
CA GLN A 89 16.27 -6.56 1.62
C GLN A 89 17.03 -6.77 0.32
N PHE A 90 18.20 -7.41 0.41
CA PHE A 90 18.92 -7.89 -0.77
C PHE A 90 18.25 -9.15 -1.34
N LEU A 91 17.95 -9.13 -2.63
CA LEU A 91 17.29 -10.19 -3.39
C LEU A 91 18.21 -10.58 -4.57
N PRO A 92 18.93 -11.71 -4.49
CA PRO A 92 20.01 -12.04 -5.43
C PRO A 92 19.56 -12.29 -6.87
N HIS A 93 18.26 -12.52 -7.09
CA HIS A 93 17.67 -12.79 -8.40
C HIS A 93 16.86 -11.60 -8.95
N CYS A 94 17.03 -10.41 -8.37
CA CYS A 94 16.40 -9.18 -8.82
C CYS A 94 17.50 -8.19 -9.19
N GLU A 95 17.59 -7.81 -10.46
CA GLU A 95 18.62 -6.89 -10.96
C GLU A 95 18.52 -5.51 -10.27
N ASP A 96 17.29 -5.06 -9.97
CA ASP A 96 17.02 -3.80 -9.28
C ASP A 96 17.07 -3.91 -7.74
N SER A 97 17.68 -4.98 -7.20
CA SER A 97 17.77 -5.12 -5.75
C SER A 97 18.75 -4.12 -5.15
N GLN A 98 18.28 -3.37 -4.14
CA GLN A 98 19.15 -2.56 -3.29
C GLN A 98 19.65 -3.37 -2.10
N GLY A 99 18.94 -3.36 -0.97
CA GLY A 99 19.26 -4.18 0.20
C GLY A 99 20.39 -3.63 1.10
N TYR A 100 21.10 -2.60 0.66
CA TYR A 100 22.24 -2.01 1.38
C TYR A 100 22.01 -0.54 1.78
N VAL A 101 20.77 -0.05 1.70
CA VAL A 101 20.44 1.33 2.11
C VAL A 101 20.54 1.44 3.63
N ASP A 102 21.20 2.50 4.11
CA ASP A 102 21.37 2.73 5.55
C ASP A 102 20.02 2.97 6.24
N VAL A 103 19.83 2.32 7.39
CA VAL A 103 18.60 2.39 8.17
C VAL A 103 18.22 3.79 8.63
N ARG A 104 19.21 4.67 8.87
CA ARG A 104 18.94 6.05 9.32
C ARG A 104 18.38 6.89 8.19
N VAL A 105 18.77 6.61 6.94
CA VAL A 105 18.21 7.28 5.77
C VAL A 105 16.73 6.92 5.62
N ILE A 106 16.40 5.64 5.74
CA ILE A 106 15.00 5.17 5.66
C ILE A 106 14.16 5.70 6.83
N GLU A 107 14.71 5.67 8.05
CA GLU A 107 14.04 6.22 9.24
C GLU A 107 13.71 7.71 9.09
N ASN A 108 14.65 8.51 8.61
CA ASN A 108 14.43 9.94 8.38
C ASN A 108 13.39 10.17 7.28
N MET A 109 13.47 9.41 6.18
CA MET A 109 12.45 9.48 5.12
C MET A 109 11.04 9.18 5.65
N TRP A 110 10.89 8.19 6.53
CA TRP A 110 9.60 7.87 7.16
C TRP A 110 9.12 8.99 8.08
N ARG A 111 10.02 9.60 8.86
CA ARG A 111 9.71 10.75 9.72
C ARG A 111 9.28 11.96 8.92
N ASP A 112 10.04 12.31 7.89
CA ASP A 112 9.76 13.48 7.05
C ASP A 112 8.41 13.36 6.37
N ARG A 113 8.08 12.16 5.87
CA ARG A 113 6.76 11.89 5.30
C ARG A 113 5.64 11.94 6.34
N PHE A 114 5.86 11.40 7.53
CA PHE A 114 4.89 11.46 8.63
C PHE A 114 4.59 12.90 9.02
N LEU A 115 5.62 13.74 9.20
CA LEU A 115 5.47 15.16 9.52
C LEU A 115 4.74 15.90 8.41
N LEU A 116 5.10 15.67 7.14
CA LEU A 116 4.40 16.28 6.00
C LEU A 116 2.90 15.96 6.03
N ILE A 117 2.53 14.70 6.29
CA ILE A 117 1.13 14.27 6.35
C ILE A 117 0.43 14.92 7.55
N ARG A 118 1.03 14.84 8.74
CA ARG A 118 0.48 15.41 9.97
C ARG A 118 0.24 16.92 9.86
N ASP A 119 1.17 17.65 9.25
CA ASP A 119 1.12 19.12 9.20
C ASP A 119 0.16 19.66 8.13
N ASN A 120 -0.20 18.85 7.13
CA ASN A 120 -0.98 19.29 5.97
C ASN A 120 -2.34 18.60 5.82
N GLU A 121 -2.61 17.53 6.57
CA GLU A 121 -3.83 16.74 6.44
C GLU A 121 -4.52 16.57 7.79
N GLU A 122 -5.78 17.00 7.90
CA GLU A 122 -6.58 16.85 9.12
C GLU A 122 -7.02 15.39 9.34
N GLU A 123 -7.29 14.65 8.27
CA GLU A 123 -7.71 13.26 8.33
C GLU A 123 -6.96 12.40 7.30
N SER A 124 -5.95 11.68 7.78
CA SER A 124 -5.07 10.90 6.93
C SER A 124 -4.66 9.59 7.59
N VAL A 125 -4.14 8.68 6.76
CA VAL A 125 -3.60 7.39 7.19
C VAL A 125 -2.15 7.28 6.74
N SER A 126 -1.27 6.89 7.65
CA SER A 126 0.15 6.67 7.36
C SER A 126 0.54 5.20 7.60
N PRO A 127 0.14 4.28 6.71
CA PRO A 127 0.47 2.87 6.86
C PRO A 127 1.97 2.63 6.67
N VAL A 128 2.54 1.82 7.55
CA VAL A 128 3.92 1.32 7.45
C VAL A 128 3.87 -0.16 7.11
N LEU A 129 4.44 -0.53 5.96
CA LEU A 129 4.54 -1.92 5.52
C LEU A 129 5.82 -2.54 6.05
N MET A 130 5.68 -3.64 6.77
CA MET A 130 6.78 -4.35 7.41
C MET A 130 6.74 -5.82 7.04
N HIS A 131 7.88 -6.35 6.58
CA HIS A 131 8.03 -7.74 6.19
C HIS A 131 8.83 -8.49 7.25
N ARG A 132 8.33 -9.63 7.74
CA ARG A 132 9.00 -10.41 8.79
C ARG A 132 10.47 -10.68 8.48
N ASP A 133 10.76 -11.01 7.23
CA ASP A 133 12.11 -11.36 6.75
C ASP A 133 13.09 -10.18 6.83
N THR A 134 12.59 -8.95 6.67
CA THR A 134 13.40 -7.72 6.66
C THR A 134 13.37 -7.05 8.04
N SER A 135 12.18 -6.78 8.57
CA SER A 135 11.96 -6.24 9.91
C SER A 135 12.57 -7.07 11.04
N GLY A 136 12.87 -8.35 10.83
CA GLY A 136 13.57 -9.20 11.79
C GLY A 136 15.09 -9.01 11.86
N MET A 137 15.69 -8.27 10.92
CA MET A 137 17.15 -8.05 10.91
C MET A 137 17.56 -7.10 12.03
N ALA A 138 18.67 -7.41 12.72
CA ALA A 138 19.07 -6.71 13.95
C ALA A 138 19.17 -5.18 13.81
N HIS A 139 19.72 -4.70 12.69
CA HIS A 139 19.85 -3.26 12.43
C HIS A 139 18.50 -2.58 12.13
N ILE A 140 17.53 -3.33 11.59
CA ILE A 140 16.18 -2.85 11.26
C ILE A 140 15.26 -2.89 12.49
N ILE A 141 15.44 -3.85 13.40
CA ILE A 141 14.74 -3.88 14.70
C ILE A 141 15.00 -2.58 15.45
N GLY A 142 16.28 -2.17 15.58
CA GLY A 142 16.63 -0.94 16.26
C GLY A 142 16.05 0.31 15.59
N MET A 143 15.97 0.33 14.25
CA MET A 143 15.32 1.39 13.48
C MET A 143 13.83 1.48 13.77
N ARG A 144 13.11 0.35 13.65
CA ARG A 144 11.67 0.28 13.92
C ARG A 144 11.35 0.72 15.34
N GLU A 145 12.15 0.30 16.32
CA GLU A 145 11.94 0.72 17.71
C GLU A 145 12.11 2.22 17.91
N ARG A 146 13.12 2.85 17.31
CA ARG A 146 13.30 4.31 17.37
C ARG A 146 12.13 5.05 16.71
N PHE A 147 11.71 4.57 15.53
CA PHE A 147 10.58 5.16 14.83
C PHE A 147 9.27 5.00 15.62
N MET A 148 8.97 3.81 16.13
CA MET A 148 7.75 3.55 16.91
C MET A 148 7.72 4.33 18.22
N ARG A 149 8.85 4.45 18.93
CA ARG A 149 8.92 5.32 20.13
C ARG A 149 8.61 6.77 19.79
N TRP A 150 9.19 7.28 18.70
CA TRP A 150 8.94 8.63 18.22
C TRP A 150 7.46 8.85 17.83
N VAL A 151 6.82 7.90 17.13
CA VAL A 151 5.37 7.97 16.83
C VAL A 151 4.52 7.89 18.10
N LYS A 152 4.91 7.08 19.08
CA LYS A 152 4.18 6.93 20.35
C LYS A 152 4.14 8.21 21.19
N ASP A 153 5.07 9.12 21.00
CA ASP A 153 5.02 10.42 21.68
C ASP A 153 3.85 11.27 21.17
N PHE A 154 3.61 11.31 19.86
CA PHE A 154 2.42 11.94 19.27
C PHE A 154 1.11 11.24 19.67
N GLU A 155 1.13 9.91 19.82
CA GLU A 155 -0.05 9.16 20.28
C GLU A 155 -0.40 9.52 21.73
N ARG A 156 0.60 9.76 22.57
CA ARG A 156 0.43 10.20 23.97
C ARG A 156 -0.12 11.62 24.06
N GLU A 157 0.26 12.48 23.13
CA GLU A 157 -0.26 13.84 23.00
C GLU A 157 -1.68 13.87 22.40
N GLY A 158 -2.17 12.73 21.90
CA GLY A 158 -3.50 12.59 21.32
C GLY A 158 -3.60 13.06 19.88
N GLU A 159 -2.47 13.33 19.21
CA GLU A 159 -2.44 13.77 17.81
C GLU A 159 -2.64 12.61 16.83
N VAL A 160 -2.23 11.39 17.18
CA VAL A 160 -2.31 10.21 16.32
C VAL A 160 -2.87 8.99 17.03
N GLU A 161 -3.48 8.09 16.27
CA GLU A 161 -3.99 6.81 16.77
C GLU A 161 -3.39 5.64 15.98
N SER A 162 -2.88 4.64 16.70
CA SER A 162 -2.37 3.41 16.08
C SER A 162 -3.53 2.43 15.83
N LEU A 163 -3.85 2.18 14.56
CA LEU A 163 -4.94 1.30 14.14
C LEU A 163 -4.47 0.13 13.27
N GLN A 164 -5.25 -0.96 13.27
CA GLN A 164 -5.14 -2.01 12.29
C GLN A 164 -5.81 -1.62 10.97
N THR A 165 -5.31 -2.14 9.86
CA THR A 165 -5.89 -1.87 8.52
C THR A 165 -7.40 -2.16 8.42
N PRO A 166 -7.96 -3.22 9.02
CA PRO A 166 -9.41 -3.45 9.00
C PRO A 166 -10.22 -2.37 9.73
N GLU A 167 -9.65 -1.74 10.76
CA GLU A 167 -10.31 -0.68 11.54
C GLU A 167 -10.34 0.61 10.72
N VAL A 168 -9.23 0.97 10.08
CA VAL A 168 -9.16 2.08 9.11
C VAL A 168 -10.18 1.91 7.98
N ALA A 169 -10.28 0.69 7.42
CA ALA A 169 -11.25 0.40 6.39
C ALA A 169 -12.70 0.55 6.91
N GLN A 170 -12.98 0.13 8.14
CA GLN A 170 -14.30 0.29 8.75
C GLN A 170 -14.65 1.74 9.03
N TRP A 171 -13.72 2.52 9.58
CA TRP A 171 -13.85 3.96 9.79
C TRP A 171 -14.25 4.66 8.49
N PHE A 172 -13.51 4.41 7.41
CA PHE A 172 -13.81 4.99 6.10
C PHE A 172 -15.21 4.59 5.61
N ARG A 173 -15.60 3.31 5.73
CA ARG A 173 -16.93 2.85 5.32
C ARG A 173 -18.04 3.53 6.11
N GLN A 174 -17.91 3.63 7.42
CA GLN A 174 -18.93 4.24 8.29
C GLN A 174 -19.11 5.73 7.96
N LYS A 175 -18.00 6.42 7.67
CA LYS A 175 -18.02 7.83 7.28
C LYS A 175 -18.70 8.06 5.92
N HIS A 176 -18.46 7.19 4.94
CA HIS A 176 -18.91 7.40 3.57
C HIS A 176 -20.20 6.67 3.14
N LEU A 177 -20.64 5.64 3.88
CA LEU A 177 -21.90 4.92 3.62
C LEU A 177 -22.98 5.18 4.68
N GLY A 178 -22.66 5.96 5.73
CA GLY A 178 -23.49 6.08 6.93
C GLY A 178 -23.44 4.83 7.81
N LYS A 179 -23.92 4.93 9.06
CA LYS A 179 -24.12 3.75 9.92
C LYS A 179 -25.07 2.79 9.19
N PRO A 180 -24.75 1.48 9.07
CA PRO A 180 -25.76 0.53 8.64
C PRO A 180 -26.95 0.66 9.59
N SER A 181 -28.11 1.00 9.02
CA SER A 181 -29.37 1.02 9.75
C SER A 181 -29.58 -0.37 10.38
N GLY A 182 -29.49 -0.42 11.71
CA GLY A 182 -29.98 -1.46 12.62
C GLY A 182 -29.85 -2.92 12.20
N VAL A 183 -29.05 -3.69 12.94
CA VAL A 183 -29.48 -5.00 13.44
C VAL A 183 -29.22 -5.02 14.94
#